data_AF-A0A940EHG9-F1
#
_entry.id   AF-A0A940EHG9-F1
#
_cell.length_a   1.000
_cell.length_b   1.000
_cell.length_c   1.000
_cell.angle_alpha   90.00
_cell.angle_beta   90.00
_cell.angle_gamma   90.00
#
_symmetry.space_group_name_H-M   'P 1'
#
loop_
_entity.id
_entity.type
_entity.pdbx_description
1 polymer ?
#
loop_
_entity_poly.entity_id
_entity_poly.type
_entity_poly.pdbx_seq_one_letter_code
_entity_poly.pdbx_strand_id
1 'polypeptide(L)'
;MFGRKSKSDHPRPDENFEPYEEFSGIPMPVYWIAIALAAWGAFMLYDTGKDVTLAQDERVEERAVQISADQGEGGNLFVANCSTCHQPDGEGLRGAVPPLAGSEVLAAGPEIVARILLRGIDGPIRVGGDDFDGHMPSFASALNDDEISRIASYVTLTFGETDAKLDPKRVADLRHEVGDAGSFAGGAELATIVTSMPPQPPHPAPTAADAMTATVQDLVFAGRDDVWACASCHGDLGQGGENTPRLAGQPAKYLTKQLNDFRDGTRDNESMQIVAAGLSDAETAALGAYFATLRATSNASPNLSADLARGERLALQGDWSLGVPACFTCHGSSGFGVAPDFPALAAQHAPYTASQLAAWAGGGRQNSPLGLMSQISQALSSQDRRAVADYLASLPPVPAGRTASAQEGTSNAE
;
A
#
# COMPACT_ATOMS: atom_id res chain seq x y z
N MET A 1 3.72 -62.38 111.69
CA MET A 1 5.03 -61.77 112.01
C MET A 1 5.46 -60.95 110.80
N PHE A 2 5.75 -59.67 111.02
CA PHE A 2 6.44 -58.65 110.20
C PHE A 2 6.88 -58.99 108.75
N GLY A 3 6.82 -58.11 107.75
CA GLY A 3 6.85 -56.66 107.79
C GLY A 3 6.81 -56.04 106.38
N ARG A 4 6.57 -54.73 106.38
CA ARG A 4 6.40 -53.80 105.25
C ARG A 4 7.74 -53.59 104.53
N LYS A 5 7.75 -53.53 103.19
CA LYS A 5 8.85 -52.92 102.41
C LYS A 5 8.34 -51.77 101.54
N SER A 6 9.18 -50.74 101.52
CA SER A 6 9.05 -49.37 101.05
C SER A 6 8.61 -49.20 99.60
N LYS A 7 7.82 -48.14 99.34
CA LYS A 7 7.58 -47.54 98.03
C LYS A 7 8.87 -46.90 97.50
N SER A 8 9.09 -46.98 96.19
CA SER A 8 10.05 -46.20 95.43
C SER A 8 9.31 -45.36 94.38
N ASP A 9 9.68 -44.08 94.29
CA ASP A 9 9.17 -43.07 93.35
C ASP A 9 9.32 -43.50 91.89
N HIS A 10 8.30 -43.19 91.07
CA HIS A 10 8.35 -43.27 89.61
C HIS A 10 8.36 -41.85 88.99
N PRO A 11 9.09 -41.62 87.89
CA PRO A 11 9.28 -40.30 87.27
C PRO A 11 7.98 -39.78 86.63
N ARG A 12 7.78 -38.46 86.61
CA ARG A 12 6.62 -37.84 85.92
C ARG A 12 6.84 -37.83 84.39
N PRO A 13 5.78 -37.96 83.57
CA PRO A 13 5.89 -38.09 82.12
C PRO A 13 6.22 -36.76 81.42
N ASP A 14 6.80 -36.89 80.23
CA ASP A 14 7.20 -35.83 79.28
C ASP A 14 6.02 -34.94 78.84
N GLU A 15 6.17 -33.62 78.97
CA GLU A 15 5.13 -32.62 78.64
C GLU A 15 4.94 -32.41 77.13
N ASN A 16 5.78 -33.03 76.27
CA ASN A 16 5.69 -32.94 74.80
C ASN A 16 5.03 -34.17 74.14
N PHE A 17 4.35 -35.02 74.91
CA PHE A 17 3.63 -36.18 74.37
C PHE A 17 2.15 -35.84 74.10
N GLU A 18 1.84 -35.35 72.90
CA GLU A 18 0.46 -35.26 72.40
C GLU A 18 0.05 -36.64 71.83
N PRO A 19 -0.86 -37.38 72.47
CA PRO A 19 -1.22 -38.71 72.03
C PRO A 19 -2.22 -38.58 70.88
N TYR A 20 -1.74 -38.79 69.67
CA TYR A 20 -2.50 -39.17 68.48
C TYR A 20 -3.60 -38.16 68.05
N GLU A 21 -3.29 -37.31 67.06
CA GLU A 21 -4.35 -36.92 66.11
C GLU A 21 -4.78 -38.18 65.36
N GLU A 22 -5.83 -38.82 65.86
CA GLU A 22 -6.53 -39.86 65.13
C GLU A 22 -7.14 -39.16 63.90
N PHE A 23 -6.57 -39.42 62.72
CA PHE A 23 -7.05 -38.92 61.43
C PHE A 23 -8.52 -39.33 61.27
N SER A 24 -9.44 -38.50 61.74
CA SER A 24 -10.86 -38.68 61.49
C SER A 24 -11.09 -38.38 60.01
N GLY A 25 -11.23 -39.43 59.22
CA GLY A 25 -11.53 -39.31 57.80
C GLY A 25 -12.70 -38.37 57.59
N ILE A 26 -12.61 -37.49 56.59
CA ILE A 26 -13.62 -36.48 56.30
C ILE A 26 -14.99 -37.18 56.24
N PRO A 27 -16.00 -36.70 56.98
CA PRO A 27 -17.30 -37.36 57.03
C PRO A 27 -17.91 -37.42 55.62
N MET A 28 -18.41 -38.60 55.25
CA MET A 28 -18.97 -38.89 53.90
C MET A 28 -19.90 -37.81 53.32
N PRO A 29 -20.77 -37.12 54.10
CA PRO A 29 -21.59 -36.02 53.58
C PRO A 29 -20.79 -34.89 52.91
N VAL A 30 -19.58 -34.58 53.40
CA VAL A 30 -18.73 -33.53 52.83
C VAL A 30 -18.19 -33.94 51.46
N TYR A 31 -17.84 -35.22 51.28
CA TYR A 31 -17.47 -35.75 49.97
C TYR A 31 -18.65 -35.67 48.98
N TRP A 32 -19.87 -35.96 49.42
CA TRP A 32 -21.06 -35.83 48.56
C TRP A 32 -21.34 -34.38 48.16
N ILE A 33 -21.15 -33.42 49.07
CA ILE A 33 -21.26 -31.99 48.76
C ILE A 33 -20.19 -31.58 47.75
N ALA A 34 -18.94 -31.99 47.94
CA ALA A 34 -17.85 -31.69 47.00
C ALA A 34 -18.12 -32.26 45.60
N ILE A 35 -18.60 -33.51 45.52
CA ILE A 35 -18.98 -34.14 44.24
C ILE A 35 -20.15 -33.40 43.60
N ALA A 36 -21.17 -33.00 44.36
CA ALA A 36 -22.32 -32.26 43.85
C ALA A 36 -21.92 -30.88 43.30
N LEU A 37 -21.03 -30.16 44.00
CA LEU A 37 -20.50 -28.88 43.55
C LEU A 37 -19.62 -29.03 42.30
N ALA A 38 -18.80 -30.08 42.22
CA ALA A 38 -18.00 -30.37 41.03
C ALA A 38 -18.88 -30.72 39.82
N ALA A 39 -19.92 -31.53 40.02
CA ALA A 39 -20.88 -31.88 38.98
C ALA A 39 -21.69 -30.66 38.53
N TRP A 40 -22.13 -29.82 39.47
CA TRP A 40 -22.83 -28.56 39.17
C TRP A 40 -21.92 -27.57 38.43
N GLY A 41 -20.65 -27.44 38.85
CA GLY A 41 -19.66 -26.62 38.16
C GLY A 41 -19.38 -27.11 36.74
N ALA A 42 -19.25 -28.42 36.54
CA ALA A 42 -19.08 -29.01 35.21
C ALA A 42 -20.32 -28.80 34.31
N PHE A 43 -21.52 -28.92 34.88
CA PHE A 43 -22.78 -28.62 34.18
C PHE A 43 -22.87 -27.14 33.79
N MET A 44 -22.58 -26.21 34.70
CA MET A 44 -22.57 -24.78 34.43
C MET A 44 -21.54 -24.40 33.36
N LEU A 45 -20.34 -25.00 33.38
CA LEU A 45 -19.32 -24.78 32.35
C LEU A 45 -19.77 -25.29 30.97
N TYR A 46 -20.48 -26.42 30.93
CA TYR A 46 -21.03 -26.96 29.70
C TYR A 46 -22.17 -26.09 29.14
N ASP A 47 -23.07 -25.62 30.01
CA ASP A 47 -24.20 -24.77 29.64
C ASP A 47 -23.74 -23.38 29.16
N THR A 48 -22.86 -22.73 29.94
CA THR A 48 -22.23 -21.46 29.56
C THR A 48 -21.42 -21.61 28.27
N GLY A 49 -20.77 -22.76 28.07
CA GLY A 49 -20.04 -23.05 26.83
C GLY A 49 -20.95 -23.05 25.59
N LYS A 50 -22.17 -23.57 25.70
CA LYS A 50 -23.15 -23.55 24.60
C LYS A 50 -23.70 -22.16 24.31
N ASP A 51 -23.99 -21.39 25.36
CA ASP A 51 -24.47 -20.02 25.20
C ASP A 51 -23.42 -19.13 24.51
N VAL A 52 -22.13 -19.33 24.83
CA VAL A 52 -21.03 -18.62 24.19
C VAL A 52 -20.89 -18.98 22.71
N THR A 53 -21.02 -20.26 22.36
CA THR A 53 -20.94 -20.69 20.94
C THR A 53 -22.11 -20.19 20.12
N LEU A 54 -23.34 -20.23 20.67
CA LEU A 54 -24.53 -19.69 20.00
C LEU A 54 -24.41 -18.18 19.78
N ALA A 55 -23.93 -17.44 20.78
CA ALA A 55 -23.68 -16.01 20.65
C ALA A 55 -22.52 -15.69 19.66
N GLN A 56 -21.57 -16.60 19.47
CA GLN A 56 -20.55 -16.46 18.43
C GLN A 56 -21.15 -16.68 17.04
N ASP A 57 -21.95 -17.72 16.86
CA ASP A 57 -22.60 -18.06 15.60
C ASP A 57 -23.57 -16.94 15.15
N GLU A 58 -24.38 -16.40 16.06
CA GLU A 58 -25.29 -15.28 15.79
C GLU A 58 -24.52 -14.02 15.34
N ARG A 59 -23.39 -13.69 15.98
CA ARG A 59 -22.53 -12.56 15.56
C ARG A 59 -21.90 -12.79 14.19
N VAL A 60 -21.50 -14.02 13.87
CA VAL A 60 -20.93 -14.37 12.56
C VAL A 60 -22.01 -14.23 11.48
N GLU A 61 -23.23 -14.69 11.75
CA GLU A 61 -24.36 -14.60 10.83
C GLU A 61 -24.79 -13.14 10.59
N GLU A 62 -24.93 -12.34 11.65
CA GLU A 62 -25.24 -10.91 11.57
C GLU A 62 -24.16 -10.16 10.77
N ARG A 63 -22.89 -10.48 11.01
CA ARG A 63 -21.76 -9.90 10.28
C ARG A 63 -21.75 -10.32 8.81
N ALA A 64 -22.09 -11.56 8.48
CA ALA A 64 -22.19 -12.02 7.10
C ALA A 64 -23.33 -11.31 6.33
N VAL A 65 -24.48 -11.09 6.98
CA VAL A 65 -25.59 -10.32 6.41
C VAL A 65 -25.18 -8.86 6.19
N GLN A 66 -24.51 -8.24 7.17
CA GLN A 66 -24.01 -6.87 7.08
C GLN A 66 -23.01 -6.71 5.93
N ILE A 67 -22.04 -7.63 5.82
CA ILE A 67 -21.08 -7.66 4.71
C ILE A 67 -21.84 -7.77 3.38
N SER A 68 -22.83 -8.64 3.26
CA SER A 68 -23.61 -8.79 2.01
C SER A 68 -24.38 -7.52 1.62
N ALA A 69 -24.89 -6.76 2.60
CA ALA A 69 -25.60 -5.50 2.36
C ALA A 69 -24.62 -4.37 2.00
N ASP A 70 -23.51 -4.23 2.73
CA ASP A 70 -22.49 -3.21 2.48
C ASP A 70 -21.67 -3.51 1.21
N GLN A 71 -21.52 -4.78 0.80
CA GLN A 71 -21.01 -5.17 -0.52
C GLN A 71 -21.78 -4.50 -1.66
N GLY A 72 -23.09 -4.25 -1.48
CA GLY A 72 -23.96 -3.64 -2.48
C GLY A 72 -23.70 -2.14 -2.74
N GLU A 73 -23.20 -1.38 -1.75
CA GLU A 73 -22.99 0.07 -1.91
C GLU A 73 -21.54 0.48 -1.60
N GLY A 74 -20.98 0.09 -0.45
CA GLY A 74 -19.57 0.33 -0.11
C GLY A 74 -18.60 -0.56 -0.90
N GLY A 75 -18.96 -1.83 -1.11
CA GLY A 75 -18.14 -2.78 -1.89
C GLY A 75 -18.00 -2.37 -3.36
N ASN A 76 -19.08 -1.89 -3.98
CA ASN A 76 -19.03 -1.35 -5.34
C ASN A 76 -18.11 -0.13 -5.45
N LEU A 77 -18.18 0.79 -4.48
CA LEU A 77 -17.27 1.93 -4.42
C LEU A 77 -15.81 1.49 -4.21
N PHE A 78 -15.56 0.49 -3.37
CA PHE A 78 -14.23 -0.07 -3.17
C PHE A 78 -13.68 -0.71 -4.45
N VAL A 79 -14.48 -1.50 -5.15
CA VAL A 79 -14.06 -2.11 -6.42
C VAL A 79 -13.72 -1.03 -7.44
N ALA A 80 -14.56 0.00 -7.57
CA ALA A 80 -14.37 1.08 -8.52
C ALA A 80 -13.13 1.96 -8.25
N ASN A 81 -12.78 2.20 -6.98
CA ASN A 81 -11.78 3.21 -6.62
C ASN A 81 -10.51 2.65 -6.00
N CYS A 82 -10.56 1.47 -5.38
CA CYS A 82 -9.51 0.97 -4.50
C CYS A 82 -8.90 -0.35 -4.98
N SER A 83 -9.72 -1.23 -5.58
CA SER A 83 -9.31 -2.61 -5.91
C SER A 83 -8.19 -2.71 -6.95
N THR A 84 -8.03 -1.70 -7.82
CA THR A 84 -6.92 -1.65 -8.78
C THR A 84 -5.56 -1.71 -8.08
N CYS A 85 -5.46 -1.09 -6.90
CA CYS A 85 -4.23 -1.09 -6.10
C CYS A 85 -4.29 -2.11 -4.96
N HIS A 86 -5.37 -2.11 -4.17
CA HIS A 86 -5.49 -2.94 -2.97
C HIS A 86 -6.00 -4.36 -3.22
N GLN A 87 -6.31 -4.69 -4.47
CA GLN A 87 -6.99 -5.93 -4.89
C GLN A 87 -8.41 -6.07 -4.33
N PRO A 88 -9.31 -6.82 -4.99
CA PRO A 88 -10.67 -7.04 -4.50
C PRO A 88 -10.73 -7.76 -3.14
N ASP A 89 -9.72 -8.58 -2.84
CA ASP A 89 -9.57 -9.32 -1.58
C ASP A 89 -8.82 -8.54 -0.49
N GLY A 90 -8.34 -7.33 -0.79
CA GLY A 90 -7.63 -6.50 0.17
C GLY A 90 -6.20 -6.98 0.49
N GLU A 91 -5.63 -7.92 -0.28
CA GLU A 91 -4.26 -8.42 -0.08
C GLU A 91 -3.19 -7.44 -0.58
N GLY A 92 -3.59 -6.41 -1.34
CA GLY A 92 -2.65 -5.46 -1.93
C GLY A 92 -1.73 -6.11 -2.98
N LEU A 93 -0.61 -5.44 -3.23
CA LEU A 93 0.40 -5.87 -4.20
C LEU A 93 1.75 -5.94 -3.51
N ARG A 94 2.34 -7.14 -3.44
CA ARG A 94 3.62 -7.36 -2.76
C ARG A 94 4.68 -6.34 -3.16
N GLY A 95 5.20 -5.62 -2.16
CA GLY A 95 6.26 -4.62 -2.33
C GLY A 95 5.82 -3.30 -3.00
N ALA A 96 4.55 -3.13 -3.36
CA ALA A 96 4.05 -1.93 -4.05
C ALA A 96 2.83 -1.30 -3.36
N VAL A 97 1.85 -2.10 -2.96
CA VAL A 97 0.63 -1.63 -2.28
C VAL A 97 0.41 -2.47 -1.03
N PRO A 98 0.26 -1.86 0.16
CA PRO A 98 0.08 -2.60 1.39
C PRO A 98 -1.24 -3.40 1.42
N PRO A 99 -1.26 -4.56 2.10
CA PRO A 99 -2.50 -5.27 2.38
C PRO A 99 -3.38 -4.43 3.30
N LEU A 100 -4.67 -4.45 3.03
CA LEU A 100 -5.72 -3.94 3.91
C LEU A 100 -6.15 -5.00 4.92
N ALA A 101 -6.24 -6.25 4.47
CA ALA A 101 -6.64 -7.41 5.27
C ALA A 101 -5.75 -7.55 6.52
N GLY A 102 -6.39 -7.54 7.70
CA GLY A 102 -5.73 -7.71 8.99
C GLY A 102 -4.80 -6.56 9.41
N SER A 103 -4.82 -5.42 8.71
CA SER A 103 -3.93 -4.30 9.02
C SER A 103 -4.34 -3.57 10.31
N GLU A 104 -3.33 -3.14 11.07
CA GLU A 104 -3.51 -2.41 12.33
C GLU A 104 -4.17 -1.04 12.13
N VAL A 105 -4.05 -0.49 10.92
CA VAL A 105 -4.71 0.75 10.49
C VAL A 105 -6.23 0.54 10.43
N LEU A 106 -6.71 -0.54 9.81
CA LEU A 106 -8.15 -0.79 9.74
C LEU A 106 -8.75 -1.18 11.09
N ALA A 107 -7.96 -1.85 11.94
CA ALA A 107 -8.36 -2.17 13.31
C ALA A 107 -8.61 -0.93 14.17
N ALA A 108 -8.03 0.23 13.82
CA ALA A 108 -8.28 1.51 14.51
C ALA A 108 -9.61 2.17 14.12
N GLY A 109 -10.37 1.59 13.19
CA GLY A 109 -11.75 1.96 12.88
C GLY A 109 -11.92 2.86 11.65
N PRO A 110 -13.17 3.14 11.23
CA PRO A 110 -13.43 3.79 9.95
C PRO A 110 -13.07 5.28 9.92
N GLU A 111 -12.95 5.96 11.07
CA GLU A 111 -12.53 7.37 11.10
C GLU A 111 -11.09 7.56 10.61
N ILE A 112 -10.14 6.68 10.98
CA ILE A 112 -8.77 6.79 10.46
C ILE A 112 -8.75 6.54 8.95
N VAL A 113 -9.55 5.60 8.47
CA VAL A 113 -9.69 5.31 7.03
C VAL A 113 -10.21 6.54 6.30
N ALA A 114 -11.23 7.21 6.82
CA ALA A 114 -11.72 8.45 6.23
C ALA A 114 -10.66 9.56 6.20
N ARG A 115 -9.85 9.73 7.25
CA ARG A 115 -8.72 10.68 7.24
C ARG A 115 -7.70 10.32 6.15
N ILE A 116 -7.39 9.03 5.99
CA ILE A 116 -6.51 8.53 4.93
C ILE A 116 -7.11 8.80 3.54
N LEU A 117 -8.39 8.52 3.33
CA LEU A 117 -9.06 8.79 2.05
C LEU A 117 -9.09 10.28 1.72
N LEU A 118 -9.25 11.16 2.72
CA LEU A 118 -9.25 12.61 2.53
C LEU A 118 -7.86 13.18 2.25
N ARG A 119 -6.80 12.63 2.84
CA ARG A 119 -5.43 13.17 2.73
C ARG A 119 -4.55 12.45 1.70
N GLY A 120 -4.75 11.15 1.53
CA GLY A 120 -3.77 10.26 0.92
C GLY A 120 -2.59 9.97 1.85
N ILE A 121 -1.70 9.07 1.42
CA ILE A 121 -0.46 8.73 2.12
C ILE A 121 0.66 8.82 1.10
N ASP A 122 1.70 9.57 1.42
CA ASP A 122 2.92 9.68 0.63
C ASP A 122 4.10 9.17 1.46
N GLY A 123 4.89 8.27 0.90
CA GLY A 123 6.11 7.76 1.52
C GLY A 123 5.95 6.43 2.25
N PRO A 124 6.94 6.04 3.08
CA PRO A 124 7.09 4.67 3.51
C PRO A 124 6.16 4.33 4.67
N ILE A 125 5.56 3.14 4.63
CA ILE A 125 4.67 2.59 5.64
C ILE A 125 4.96 1.10 5.82
N ARG A 126 4.91 0.62 7.06
CA ARG A 126 5.04 -0.79 7.41
C ARG A 126 3.69 -1.36 7.83
N VAL A 127 3.27 -2.41 7.14
CA VAL A 127 1.99 -3.11 7.37
C VAL A 127 2.24 -4.61 7.32
N GLY A 128 1.78 -5.37 8.30
CA GLY A 128 1.95 -6.83 8.30
C GLY A 128 3.41 -7.31 8.36
N GLY A 129 4.32 -6.46 8.84
CA GLY A 129 5.77 -6.74 8.90
C GLY A 129 6.54 -6.38 7.62
N ASP A 130 5.85 -6.11 6.52
CA ASP A 130 6.45 -5.70 5.26
C ASP A 130 6.46 -4.18 5.11
N ASP A 131 7.52 -3.67 4.50
CA ASP A 131 7.62 -2.27 4.11
C ASP A 131 7.00 -2.02 2.75
N PHE A 132 6.35 -0.89 2.63
CA PHE A 132 5.82 -0.33 1.40
C PHE A 132 6.28 1.11 1.31
N ASP A 133 6.51 1.60 0.10
CA ASP A 133 6.89 2.99 -0.12
C ASP A 133 6.07 3.51 -1.30
N GLY A 134 5.01 4.23 -0.93
CA GLY A 134 3.72 4.29 -1.60
C GLY A 134 3.30 5.72 -1.92
N HIS A 135 2.50 5.92 -2.97
CA HIS A 135 1.64 7.11 -3.07
C HIS A 135 0.19 6.67 -3.18
N MET A 136 -0.53 6.74 -2.06
CA MET A 136 -1.98 6.62 -2.03
C MET A 136 -2.56 8.03 -2.23
N PRO A 137 -3.25 8.30 -3.35
CA PRO A 137 -3.78 9.64 -3.63
C PRO A 137 -4.86 10.04 -2.63
N SER A 138 -5.08 11.35 -2.50
CA SER A 138 -6.30 11.87 -1.86
C SER A 138 -7.50 11.65 -2.76
N PHE A 139 -8.62 11.26 -2.15
CA PHE A 139 -9.92 11.12 -2.80
C PHE A 139 -10.89 12.24 -2.41
N ALA A 140 -10.41 13.27 -1.70
CA ALA A 140 -11.26 14.36 -1.22
C ALA A 140 -11.99 15.08 -2.37
N SER A 141 -11.37 15.23 -3.54
CA SER A 141 -12.02 15.88 -4.69
C SER A 141 -12.88 14.93 -5.53
N ALA A 142 -12.62 13.62 -5.47
CA ALA A 142 -13.27 12.61 -6.29
C ALA A 142 -14.52 12.02 -5.63
N LEU A 143 -14.54 11.95 -4.30
CA LEU A 143 -15.59 11.29 -3.53
C LEU A 143 -16.24 12.26 -2.54
N ASN A 144 -17.56 12.18 -2.45
CA ASN A 144 -18.35 12.93 -1.48
C ASN A 144 -18.34 12.24 -0.10
N ASP A 145 -18.92 12.91 0.90
CA ASP A 145 -18.84 12.46 2.30
C ASP A 145 -19.60 11.16 2.56
N ASP A 146 -20.71 10.93 1.85
CA ASP A 146 -21.48 9.68 1.92
C ASP A 146 -20.66 8.52 1.32
N GLU A 147 -20.04 8.73 0.16
CA GLU A 147 -19.19 7.73 -0.49
C GLU A 147 -17.97 7.35 0.37
N ILE A 148 -17.26 8.33 0.92
CA ILE A 148 -16.13 8.08 1.82
C ILE A 148 -16.59 7.33 3.07
N SER A 149 -17.74 7.69 3.65
CA SER A 149 -18.27 7.01 4.85
C SER A 149 -18.57 5.53 4.59
N ARG A 150 -19.11 5.21 3.40
CA ARG A 150 -19.44 3.84 2.97
C ARG A 150 -18.19 3.03 2.70
N ILE A 151 -17.22 3.59 1.99
CA ILE A 151 -15.94 2.92 1.73
C ILE A 151 -15.24 2.64 3.06
N ALA A 152 -15.12 3.66 3.93
CA ALA A 152 -14.46 3.52 5.22
C ALA A 152 -15.10 2.43 6.08
N SER A 153 -16.43 2.43 6.19
CA SER A 153 -17.17 1.40 6.95
C SER A 153 -17.01 0.01 6.32
N TYR A 154 -17.09 -0.09 4.99
CA TYR A 154 -16.96 -1.35 4.26
C TYR A 154 -15.58 -1.99 4.44
N VAL A 155 -14.49 -1.23 4.26
CA VAL A 155 -13.15 -1.81 4.35
C VAL A 155 -12.83 -2.25 5.76
N THR A 156 -13.27 -1.52 6.79
CA THR A 156 -13.03 -1.90 8.18
C THR A 156 -13.88 -3.10 8.59
N LEU A 157 -15.11 -3.22 8.08
CA LEU A 157 -15.96 -4.40 8.26
C LEU A 157 -15.41 -5.65 7.59
N THR A 158 -14.95 -5.50 6.34
CA THR A 158 -14.54 -6.62 5.49
C THR A 158 -13.13 -7.08 5.82
N PHE A 159 -12.20 -6.14 6.03
CA PHE A 159 -10.77 -6.41 6.12
C PHE A 159 -10.16 -6.09 7.50
N GLY A 160 -10.81 -5.24 8.30
CA GLY A 160 -10.29 -4.73 9.58
C GLY A 160 -10.89 -5.35 10.85
N GLU A 161 -11.76 -6.34 10.70
CA GLU A 161 -12.41 -7.02 11.83
C GLU A 161 -13.27 -6.17 12.77
N THR A 162 -13.75 -5.00 12.31
CA THR A 162 -14.61 -4.11 13.11
C THR A 162 -15.97 -3.87 12.46
N ASP A 163 -17.05 -3.92 13.24
CA ASP A 163 -18.42 -3.62 12.81
C ASP A 163 -18.81 -2.13 12.93
N ALA A 164 -17.84 -1.28 13.30
CA ALA A 164 -18.05 0.15 13.44
C ALA A 164 -18.42 0.80 12.10
N LYS A 165 -19.47 1.63 12.13
CA LYS A 165 -19.90 2.44 10.98
C LYS A 165 -19.52 3.90 11.17
N LEU A 166 -19.24 4.57 10.07
CA LEU A 166 -18.95 6.01 10.04
C LEU A 166 -20.15 6.78 9.47
N ASP A 167 -20.59 7.82 10.18
CA ASP A 167 -21.64 8.71 9.71
C ASP A 167 -21.08 9.69 8.65
N PRO A 168 -21.76 9.93 7.51
CA PRO A 168 -21.36 10.93 6.52
C PRO A 168 -21.10 12.33 7.10
N LYS A 169 -21.86 12.76 8.12
CA LYS A 169 -21.64 14.05 8.79
C LYS A 169 -20.28 14.10 9.48
N ARG A 170 -19.83 12.99 10.07
CA ARG A 170 -18.50 12.92 10.65
C ARG A 170 -17.43 13.08 9.58
N VAL A 171 -17.64 12.53 8.38
CA VAL A 171 -16.73 12.74 7.25
C VAL A 171 -16.67 14.21 6.84
N ALA A 172 -17.81 14.91 6.80
CA ALA A 172 -17.85 16.34 6.54
C ALA A 172 -17.04 17.14 7.58
N ASP A 173 -17.17 16.81 8.86
CA ASP A 173 -16.38 17.42 9.93
C ASP A 173 -14.88 17.13 9.75
N LEU A 174 -14.51 15.88 9.45
CA LEU A 174 -13.13 15.48 9.19
C LEU A 174 -12.54 16.23 8.00
N ARG A 175 -13.30 16.44 6.94
CA ARG A 175 -12.89 17.21 5.76
C ARG A 175 -12.52 18.65 6.13
N HIS A 176 -13.26 19.26 7.04
CA HIS A 176 -12.92 20.58 7.59
C HIS A 176 -11.71 20.52 8.54
N GLU A 177 -11.58 19.49 9.37
CA GLU A 177 -10.45 19.29 10.28
C GLU A 177 -9.11 19.12 9.52
N VAL A 178 -9.10 18.33 8.44
CA VAL A 178 -7.87 18.08 7.67
C VAL A 178 -7.49 19.24 6.78
N GLY A 179 -8.45 20.02 6.26
CA GLY A 179 -8.20 21.18 5.41
C GLY A 179 -7.16 20.91 4.32
N ASP A 180 -6.12 21.75 4.24
CA ASP A 180 -5.02 21.67 3.28
C ASP A 180 -3.78 20.95 3.84
N ALA A 181 -3.94 20.08 4.84
CA ALA A 181 -2.82 19.40 5.52
C ALA A 181 -1.98 18.45 4.63
N GLY A 182 -2.30 18.34 3.34
CA GLY A 182 -1.63 17.45 2.39
C GLY A 182 -1.74 15.97 2.77
N SER A 183 -1.01 15.13 2.05
CA SER A 183 -0.92 13.70 2.34
C SER A 183 -0.17 13.42 3.63
N PHE A 184 -0.50 12.30 4.29
CA PHE A 184 0.28 11.81 5.40
C PHE A 184 1.72 11.53 4.94
N ALA A 185 2.71 11.95 5.73
CA ALA A 185 4.12 11.59 5.57
C ALA A 185 4.35 10.14 6.03
N GLY A 186 3.80 9.22 5.25
CA GLY A 186 3.95 7.77 5.38
C GLY A 186 3.33 7.21 6.65
N GLY A 187 3.81 6.03 7.03
CA GLY A 187 3.46 5.38 8.28
C GLY A 187 3.93 6.16 9.50
N ALA A 188 5.05 6.90 9.41
CA ALA A 188 5.59 7.65 10.54
C ALA A 188 4.59 8.69 11.07
N GLU A 189 3.92 9.44 10.19
CA GLU A 189 2.87 10.36 10.61
C GLU A 189 1.62 9.60 11.09
N LEU A 190 1.21 8.54 10.39
CA LEU A 190 0.05 7.73 10.80
C LEU A 190 0.21 7.11 12.19
N ALA A 191 1.41 6.65 12.56
CA ALA A 191 1.68 6.08 13.88
C ALA A 191 1.58 7.11 15.02
N THR A 192 1.57 8.42 14.72
CA THR A 192 1.29 9.46 15.73
C THR A 192 -0.17 9.48 16.16
N ILE A 193 -1.08 8.96 15.31
CA ILE A 193 -2.52 8.90 15.56
C ILE A 193 -3.03 7.47 15.74
N VAL A 194 -2.40 6.47 15.12
CA VAL A 194 -2.69 5.04 15.28
C VAL A 194 -1.58 4.39 16.11
N THR A 195 -1.72 4.43 17.43
CA THR A 195 -0.68 3.95 18.36
C THR A 195 -0.48 2.44 18.38
N SER A 196 -1.38 1.67 17.75
CA SER A 196 -1.28 0.22 17.58
C SER A 196 -0.32 -0.19 16.46
N MET A 197 0.11 0.73 15.59
CA MET A 197 1.02 0.40 14.49
C MET A 197 2.41 0.01 15.02
N PRO A 198 3.10 -0.95 14.37
CA PRO A 198 4.49 -1.25 14.69
C PRO A 198 5.39 -0.04 14.38
N PRO A 199 6.64 0.00 14.88
CA PRO A 199 7.59 1.05 14.53
C PRO A 199 7.66 1.26 13.02
N GLN A 200 7.43 2.50 12.59
CA GLN A 200 7.31 2.85 11.18
C GLN A 200 8.64 3.30 10.61
N PRO A 201 8.90 3.04 9.31
CA PRO A 201 10.08 3.57 8.66
C PRO A 201 10.04 5.11 8.72
N PRO A 202 11.18 5.78 8.94
CA PRO A 202 11.20 7.24 8.90
C PRO A 202 10.78 7.70 7.51
N HIS A 203 9.90 8.70 7.43
CA HIS A 203 9.64 9.34 6.15
C HIS A 203 10.91 10.06 5.70
N PRO A 204 11.59 9.62 4.62
CA PRO A 204 12.75 10.32 4.15
C PRO A 204 12.32 11.74 3.79
N ALA A 205 13.02 12.75 4.31
CA ALA A 205 12.98 14.05 3.66
C ALA A 205 13.33 13.82 2.17
N PRO A 206 12.66 14.45 1.21
CA PRO A 206 12.83 14.16 -0.21
C PRO A 206 14.32 14.05 -0.53
N THR A 207 14.77 12.83 -0.82
CA THR A 207 16.17 12.47 -1.07
C THR A 207 16.60 12.91 -2.46
N ALA A 208 16.34 14.17 -2.77
CA ALA A 208 16.96 14.86 -3.89
C ALA A 208 18.46 15.08 -3.64
N ALA A 209 18.92 15.04 -2.38
CA ALA A 209 20.28 15.48 -2.02
C ALA A 209 21.41 14.54 -2.46
N ASP A 210 21.23 13.20 -2.47
CA ASP A 210 22.36 12.28 -2.71
C ASP A 210 22.66 12.04 -4.19
N ALA A 211 21.71 12.36 -5.09
CA ALA A 211 21.90 12.31 -6.55
C ALA A 211 22.21 13.69 -7.17
N MET A 212 22.09 14.77 -6.39
CA MET A 212 22.24 16.14 -6.88
C MET A 212 23.69 16.62 -6.76
N THR A 213 24.48 16.36 -7.80
CA THR A 213 25.75 17.08 -7.98
C THR A 213 25.47 18.51 -8.47
N ALA A 214 26.41 19.43 -8.26
CA ALA A 214 26.31 20.79 -8.81
C ALA A 214 26.06 20.77 -10.33
N THR A 215 26.71 19.86 -11.05
CA THR A 215 26.50 19.64 -12.48
C THR A 215 25.05 19.25 -12.82
N VAL A 216 24.45 18.33 -12.06
CA VAL A 216 23.05 17.91 -12.28
C VAL A 216 22.10 19.07 -11.96
N GLN A 217 22.35 19.81 -10.87
CA GLN A 217 21.57 20.99 -10.50
C GLN A 217 21.57 22.02 -11.64
N ASP A 218 22.74 22.33 -12.19
CA ASP A 218 22.85 23.29 -13.30
C ASP A 218 22.11 22.78 -14.53
N LEU A 219 22.33 21.54 -14.97
CA LEU A 219 21.65 20.96 -16.13
C LEU A 219 20.12 20.90 -15.98
N VAL A 220 19.62 20.69 -14.77
CA VAL A 220 18.18 20.62 -14.51
C VAL A 220 17.55 22.01 -14.52
N PHE A 221 18.13 22.99 -13.83
CA PHE A 221 17.45 24.27 -13.55
C PHE A 221 18.01 25.47 -14.31
N ALA A 222 19.29 25.46 -14.68
CA ALA A 222 19.95 26.59 -15.35
C ALA A 222 20.29 26.30 -16.82
N GLY A 223 20.53 25.04 -17.17
CA GLY A 223 21.17 24.63 -18.41
C GLY A 223 22.69 24.85 -18.37
N ARG A 224 23.36 24.55 -19.49
CA ARG A 224 24.79 24.81 -19.69
C ARG A 224 25.08 24.99 -21.17
N ASP A 225 25.67 26.12 -21.54
CA ASP A 225 26.03 26.46 -22.93
C ASP A 225 24.83 26.25 -23.88
N ASP A 226 24.93 25.30 -24.81
CA ASP A 226 23.88 24.95 -25.77
C ASP A 226 22.86 23.93 -25.22
N VAL A 227 23.03 23.47 -23.99
CA VAL A 227 22.11 22.53 -23.32
C VAL A 227 21.07 23.31 -22.52
N TRP A 228 19.82 23.25 -22.97
CA TRP A 228 18.70 23.84 -22.24
C TRP A 228 18.43 23.13 -20.92
N ALA A 229 17.97 23.90 -19.93
CA ALA A 229 17.57 23.38 -18.62
C ALA A 229 16.42 22.36 -18.77
N CYS A 230 16.55 21.20 -18.15
CA CYS A 230 15.52 20.15 -18.22
C CYS A 230 14.15 20.65 -17.70
N ALA A 231 14.17 21.38 -16.58
CA ALA A 231 12.98 21.91 -15.91
C ALA A 231 12.23 22.94 -16.76
N SER A 232 12.89 23.61 -17.72
CA SER A 232 12.25 24.58 -18.61
C SER A 232 11.11 23.98 -19.44
N CYS A 233 11.16 22.67 -19.69
CA CYS A 233 10.14 21.94 -20.43
C CYS A 233 9.47 20.86 -19.56
N HIS A 234 10.23 20.10 -18.77
CA HIS A 234 9.73 18.98 -17.97
C HIS A 234 9.24 19.39 -16.57
N GLY A 235 9.38 20.66 -16.19
CA GLY A 235 9.03 21.18 -14.88
C GLY A 235 10.05 20.86 -13.79
N ASP A 236 10.01 21.64 -12.70
CA ASP A 236 11.00 21.61 -11.62
C ASP A 236 11.16 20.26 -10.94
N LEU A 237 10.09 19.45 -10.91
CA LEU A 237 10.09 18.11 -10.33
C LEU A 237 10.02 17.02 -11.39
N GLY A 238 10.18 17.36 -12.68
CA GLY A 238 10.03 16.41 -13.78
C GLY A 238 8.59 15.91 -13.97
N GLN A 239 7.60 16.70 -13.54
CA GLN A 239 6.17 16.37 -13.64
C GLN A 239 5.64 16.36 -15.08
N GLY A 240 6.32 17.07 -16.00
CA GLY A 240 5.92 17.19 -17.40
C GLY A 240 4.72 18.13 -17.63
N GLY A 241 4.19 18.08 -18.84
CA GLY A 241 3.00 18.78 -19.31
C GLY A 241 2.41 18.08 -20.55
N GLU A 242 1.38 18.62 -21.18
CA GLU A 242 0.57 17.92 -22.21
C GLU A 242 1.39 17.06 -23.21
N ASN A 243 2.33 17.68 -23.94
CA ASN A 243 3.19 17.00 -24.92
C ASN A 243 4.62 16.74 -24.41
N THR A 244 4.91 17.13 -23.16
CA THR A 244 6.23 16.99 -22.55
C THR A 244 6.18 15.92 -21.46
N PRO A 245 6.89 14.79 -21.61
CA PRO A 245 6.65 13.67 -20.72
C PRO A 245 7.04 13.96 -19.28
N ARG A 246 6.32 13.29 -18.37
CA ARG A 246 6.75 13.10 -16.99
C ARG A 246 8.01 12.25 -16.94
N LEU A 247 9.06 12.76 -16.31
CA LEU A 247 10.34 12.08 -16.04
C LEU A 247 10.39 11.53 -14.61
N ALA A 248 9.70 12.17 -13.67
CA ALA A 248 9.72 11.83 -12.26
C ALA A 248 9.28 10.37 -12.01
N GLY A 249 10.16 9.59 -11.39
CA GLY A 249 9.92 8.19 -11.04
C GLY A 249 10.10 7.19 -12.19
N GLN A 250 10.57 7.63 -13.37
CA GLN A 250 10.92 6.71 -14.44
C GLN A 250 12.20 5.94 -14.12
N PRO A 251 12.37 4.68 -14.57
CA PRO A 251 13.59 3.92 -14.32
C PRO A 251 14.83 4.64 -14.87
N ALA A 252 15.89 4.75 -14.07
CA ALA A 252 17.11 5.47 -14.44
C ALA A 252 17.70 4.98 -15.78
N LYS A 253 17.81 3.65 -15.95
CA LYS A 253 18.32 3.06 -17.20
C LYS A 253 17.41 3.33 -18.39
N TYR A 254 16.09 3.40 -18.20
CA TYR A 254 15.17 3.79 -19.27
C TYR A 254 15.42 5.24 -19.70
N LEU A 255 15.53 6.18 -18.75
CA LEU A 255 15.82 7.59 -19.04
C LEU A 255 17.17 7.76 -19.75
N THR A 256 18.24 7.13 -19.23
CA THR A 256 19.55 7.13 -19.88
C THR A 256 19.48 6.56 -21.30
N LYS A 257 18.76 5.45 -21.51
CA LYS A 257 18.54 4.90 -22.84
C LYS A 257 17.84 5.91 -23.74
N GLN A 258 16.77 6.57 -23.28
CA GLN A 258 16.03 7.53 -24.12
C GLN A 258 16.89 8.72 -24.53
N LEU A 259 17.70 9.26 -23.63
CA LEU A 259 18.65 10.34 -23.95
C LEU A 259 19.68 9.90 -24.98
N ASN A 260 20.26 8.71 -24.82
CA ASN A 260 21.17 8.14 -25.82
C ASN A 260 20.47 7.90 -27.17
N ASP A 261 19.24 7.37 -27.16
CA ASP A 261 18.49 7.13 -28.38
C ASP A 261 18.21 8.44 -29.14
N PHE A 262 17.93 9.54 -28.44
CA PHE A 262 17.79 10.87 -29.04
C PHE A 262 19.13 11.35 -29.62
N ARG A 263 20.21 11.28 -28.84
CA ARG A 263 21.55 11.67 -29.27
C ARG A 263 22.01 10.95 -30.53
N ASP A 264 21.71 9.66 -30.62
CA ASP A 264 22.14 8.79 -31.73
C ASP A 264 21.14 8.78 -32.90
N GLY A 265 20.02 9.51 -32.78
CA GLY A 265 18.98 9.60 -33.81
C GLY A 265 18.14 8.33 -33.98
N THR A 266 18.22 7.37 -33.06
CA THR A 266 17.36 6.16 -33.07
C THR A 266 15.97 6.42 -32.50
N ARG A 267 15.80 7.57 -31.81
CA ARG A 267 14.52 8.16 -31.46
C ARG A 267 14.49 9.60 -31.95
N ASP A 268 13.49 9.92 -32.77
CA ASP A 268 13.37 11.26 -33.35
C ASP A 268 12.60 12.22 -32.45
N ASN A 269 13.21 13.38 -32.17
CA ASN A 269 12.56 14.57 -31.62
C ASN A 269 13.53 15.74 -31.72
N GLU A 270 13.19 16.78 -32.49
CA GLU A 270 14.10 17.90 -32.77
C GLU A 270 14.59 18.60 -31.49
N SER A 271 13.69 18.85 -30.53
CA SER A 271 14.03 19.52 -29.28
C SER A 271 14.96 18.67 -28.41
N MET A 272 14.64 17.40 -28.21
CA MET A 272 15.44 16.51 -27.37
C MET A 272 16.76 16.09 -28.03
N GLN A 273 16.85 16.08 -29.37
CA GLN A 273 18.13 15.88 -30.06
C GLN A 273 19.12 16.99 -29.75
N ILE A 274 18.68 18.26 -29.73
CA ILE A 274 19.52 19.40 -29.35
C ILE A 274 20.03 19.24 -27.91
N VAL A 275 19.14 18.93 -26.97
CA VAL A 275 19.51 18.74 -25.56
C VAL A 275 20.48 17.56 -25.41
N ALA A 276 20.15 16.40 -25.98
CA ALA A 276 20.91 15.17 -25.81
C ALA A 276 22.29 15.21 -26.48
N ALA A 277 22.45 15.96 -27.58
CA ALA A 277 23.73 16.11 -28.28
C ALA A 277 24.81 16.80 -27.41
N GLY A 278 24.41 17.68 -26.48
CA GLY A 278 25.33 18.38 -25.57
C GLY A 278 25.61 17.66 -24.25
N LEU A 279 25.05 16.47 -24.04
CA LEU A 279 25.25 15.68 -22.82
C LEU A 279 26.36 14.63 -22.99
N SER A 280 27.27 14.58 -22.02
CA SER A 280 28.20 13.46 -21.87
C SER A 280 27.49 12.21 -21.34
N ASP A 281 28.13 11.05 -21.47
CA ASP A 281 27.60 9.78 -20.93
C ASP A 281 27.43 9.83 -19.41
N ALA A 282 28.36 10.49 -18.70
CA ALA A 282 28.28 10.65 -17.25
C ALA A 282 27.09 11.52 -16.83
N GLU A 283 26.84 12.62 -17.55
CA GLU A 283 25.68 13.50 -17.31
C GLU A 283 24.37 12.81 -17.64
N THR A 284 24.32 12.06 -18.74
CA THR A 284 23.16 11.27 -19.16
C THR A 284 22.80 10.21 -18.10
N ALA A 285 23.80 9.53 -17.53
CA ALA A 285 23.59 8.59 -16.43
C ALA A 285 23.14 9.30 -15.15
N ALA A 286 23.75 10.43 -14.80
CA ALA A 286 23.42 11.20 -13.60
C ALA A 286 22.01 11.80 -13.65
N LEU A 287 21.59 12.35 -14.79
CA LEU A 287 20.22 12.84 -15.01
C LEU A 287 19.20 11.71 -14.90
N GLY A 288 19.49 10.55 -15.49
CA GLY A 288 18.65 9.36 -15.34
C GLY A 288 18.49 8.93 -13.89
N ALA A 289 19.59 8.89 -13.13
CA ALA A 289 19.57 8.58 -11.70
C ALA A 289 18.76 9.62 -10.90
N TYR A 290 18.95 10.90 -11.19
CA TYR A 290 18.25 11.99 -10.51
C TYR A 290 16.72 11.96 -10.73
N PHE A 291 16.24 11.93 -11.97
CA PHE A 291 14.81 11.91 -12.23
C PHE A 291 14.12 10.63 -11.75
N ALA A 292 14.85 9.52 -11.65
CA ALA A 292 14.34 8.28 -11.07
C ALA A 292 14.05 8.39 -9.56
N THR A 293 14.72 9.28 -8.82
CA THR A 293 14.45 9.51 -7.39
C THR A 293 13.34 10.53 -7.16
N LEU A 294 13.02 11.37 -8.15
CA LEU A 294 11.98 12.38 -7.99
C LEU A 294 10.59 11.79 -7.81
N ARG A 295 9.83 12.43 -6.93
CA ARG A 295 8.39 12.23 -6.72
C ARG A 295 7.70 13.54 -7.00
N ALA A 296 6.88 13.56 -8.03
CA ALA A 296 6.03 14.70 -8.34
C ALA A 296 4.57 14.27 -8.24
N THR A 297 3.70 15.14 -7.72
CA THR A 297 2.26 14.94 -7.86
C THR A 297 1.90 14.82 -9.35
N SER A 298 0.84 14.09 -9.66
CA SER A 298 0.36 14.05 -11.04
C SER A 298 -0.28 15.40 -11.38
N ASN A 299 0.16 16.01 -12.48
CA ASN A 299 -0.53 17.10 -13.14
C ASN A 299 -1.10 16.65 -14.51
N ALA A 300 -1.09 15.34 -14.78
CA ALA A 300 -1.74 14.78 -15.96
C ALA A 300 -3.25 14.86 -15.77
N SER A 301 -3.97 15.06 -16.87
CA SER A 301 -5.44 15.03 -16.87
C SER A 301 -5.93 14.23 -18.06
N PRO A 302 -6.86 13.28 -17.85
CA PRO A 302 -7.48 12.57 -18.94
C PRO A 302 -8.35 13.53 -19.78
N ASN A 303 -8.33 13.35 -21.10
CA ASN A 303 -9.33 13.94 -21.97
C ASN A 303 -10.56 13.03 -21.98
N LEU A 304 -11.60 13.41 -21.22
CA LEU A 304 -12.83 12.62 -21.04
C LEU A 304 -13.69 12.45 -22.33
N SER A 305 -13.20 12.89 -23.50
CA SER A 305 -13.84 12.61 -24.79
C SER A 305 -13.56 11.20 -25.32
N ALA A 306 -12.57 10.48 -24.77
CA ALA A 306 -12.31 9.08 -25.11
C ALA A 306 -13.08 8.10 -24.22
N ASP A 307 -13.24 6.87 -24.71
CA ASP A 307 -13.87 5.78 -23.98
C ASP A 307 -12.91 5.25 -22.90
N LEU A 308 -12.97 5.85 -21.70
CA LEU A 308 -12.15 5.45 -20.55
C LEU A 308 -12.33 3.96 -20.19
N ALA A 309 -13.54 3.43 -20.31
CA ALA A 309 -13.81 2.02 -20.01
C ALA A 309 -13.10 1.10 -21.03
N ARG A 310 -13.01 1.51 -22.30
CA ARG A 310 -12.18 0.79 -23.27
C ARG A 310 -10.69 0.89 -22.93
N GLY A 311 -10.22 2.07 -22.54
CA GLY A 311 -8.83 2.30 -22.13
C GLY A 311 -8.42 1.43 -20.95
N GLU A 312 -9.25 1.40 -19.92
CA GLU A 312 -9.10 0.55 -18.74
C GLU A 312 -9.02 -0.93 -19.11
N ARG A 313 -9.94 -1.41 -19.95
CA ARG A 313 -9.94 -2.81 -20.39
C ARG A 313 -8.64 -3.17 -21.11
N LEU A 314 -8.19 -2.32 -22.04
CA LEU A 314 -6.93 -2.55 -22.76
C LEU A 314 -5.73 -2.56 -21.81
N ALA A 315 -5.69 -1.68 -20.82
CA ALA A 315 -4.60 -1.60 -19.86
C ALA A 315 -4.55 -2.80 -18.90
N LEU A 316 -5.70 -3.18 -18.33
CA LEU A 316 -5.81 -4.23 -17.32
C LEU A 316 -5.87 -5.64 -17.91
N GLN A 317 -6.54 -5.81 -19.05
CA GLN A 317 -6.91 -7.13 -19.60
C GLN A 317 -6.38 -7.36 -21.02
N GLY A 318 -6.09 -6.28 -21.76
CA GLY A 318 -5.74 -6.36 -23.17
C GLY A 318 -6.96 -6.67 -24.05
N ASP A 319 -6.68 -7.07 -25.29
CA ASP A 319 -7.66 -7.51 -26.27
C ASP A 319 -7.03 -8.56 -27.20
N TRP A 320 -7.23 -9.84 -26.86
CA TRP A 320 -6.69 -10.96 -27.64
C TRP A 320 -7.29 -11.05 -29.05
N SER A 321 -8.47 -10.47 -29.30
CA SER A 321 -9.03 -10.41 -30.65
C SER A 321 -8.21 -9.51 -31.58
N LEU A 322 -7.50 -8.53 -31.00
CA LEU A 322 -6.54 -7.66 -31.69
C LEU A 322 -5.09 -8.15 -31.57
N GLY A 323 -4.83 -9.21 -30.81
CA GLY A 323 -3.48 -9.64 -30.47
C GLY A 323 -2.75 -8.69 -29.52
N VAL A 324 -3.49 -7.90 -28.73
CA VAL A 324 -2.94 -6.95 -27.77
C VAL A 324 -2.97 -7.56 -26.36
N PRO A 325 -1.83 -7.83 -25.71
CA PRO A 325 -1.81 -8.22 -24.30
C PRO A 325 -2.15 -7.02 -23.39
N ALA A 326 -2.50 -7.29 -22.13
CA ALA A 326 -2.68 -6.25 -21.13
C ALA A 326 -1.38 -5.44 -20.94
N CYS A 327 -1.48 -4.11 -20.88
CA CYS A 327 -0.31 -3.24 -20.74
C CYS A 327 0.47 -3.55 -19.45
N PHE A 328 -0.25 -3.81 -18.35
CA PHE A 328 0.34 -4.02 -17.02
C PHE A 328 1.04 -5.36 -16.87
N THR A 329 0.87 -6.30 -17.81
CA THR A 329 1.66 -7.54 -17.84
C THR A 329 3.15 -7.26 -18.02
N CYS A 330 3.51 -6.20 -18.74
CA CYS A 330 4.91 -5.82 -18.95
C CYS A 330 5.28 -4.55 -18.17
N HIS A 331 4.38 -3.57 -18.10
CA HIS A 331 4.63 -2.28 -17.45
C HIS A 331 4.37 -2.29 -15.94
N GLY A 332 4.35 -3.46 -15.31
CA GLY A 332 4.12 -3.61 -13.88
C GLY A 332 2.68 -3.35 -13.46
N SER A 333 2.37 -3.76 -12.24
CA SER A 333 1.06 -3.52 -11.63
C SER A 333 0.73 -2.03 -11.63
N SER A 334 -0.52 -1.70 -11.98
CA SER A 334 -1.01 -0.32 -12.10
C SER A 334 -0.20 0.57 -13.07
N GLY A 335 0.66 -0.01 -13.91
CA GLY A 335 1.49 0.75 -14.85
C GLY A 335 2.67 1.47 -14.20
N PHE A 336 3.18 1.02 -13.05
CA PHE A 336 4.30 1.65 -12.33
C PHE A 336 5.69 1.39 -12.93
N GLY A 337 5.77 0.56 -13.97
CA GLY A 337 7.01 0.15 -14.60
C GLY A 337 7.70 -1.01 -13.88
N VAL A 338 8.63 -1.63 -14.59
CA VAL A 338 9.53 -2.66 -14.06
C VAL A 338 10.93 -2.33 -14.55
N ALA A 339 11.78 -1.84 -13.62
CA ALA A 339 13.16 -1.53 -13.96
C ALA A 339 13.91 -2.81 -14.40
N PRO A 340 14.83 -2.71 -15.38
CA PRO A 340 15.28 -1.48 -16.02
C PRO A 340 14.54 -1.12 -17.32
N ASP A 341 13.79 -2.06 -17.91
CA ASP A 341 13.40 -2.00 -19.32
C ASP A 341 11.97 -1.50 -19.57
N PHE A 342 11.07 -1.67 -18.60
CA PHE A 342 9.68 -1.29 -18.76
C PHE A 342 9.39 0.02 -18.00
N PRO A 343 9.18 1.14 -18.71
CA PRO A 343 8.91 2.42 -18.06
C PRO A 343 7.55 2.42 -17.39
N ALA A 344 7.40 3.35 -16.45
CA ALA A 344 6.10 3.69 -15.89
C ALA A 344 5.20 4.36 -16.92
N LEU A 345 3.94 3.95 -16.93
CA LEU A 345 2.86 4.49 -17.74
C LEU A 345 1.88 5.32 -16.93
N ALA A 346 1.72 5.02 -15.64
CA ALA A 346 0.78 5.70 -14.75
C ALA A 346 1.13 7.19 -14.59
N ALA A 347 0.11 8.04 -14.53
CA ALA A 347 0.22 9.50 -14.46
C ALA A 347 1.00 10.14 -15.63
N GLN A 348 1.17 9.43 -16.74
CA GLN A 348 1.77 10.02 -17.92
C GLN A 348 0.73 10.85 -18.69
N HIS A 349 1.16 11.97 -19.26
CA HIS A 349 0.28 12.88 -19.99
C HIS A 349 -0.38 12.20 -21.19
N ALA A 350 -1.71 12.27 -21.27
CA ALA A 350 -2.49 11.58 -22.30
C ALA A 350 -2.08 11.98 -23.73
N PRO A 351 -1.88 13.28 -24.08
CA PRO A 351 -1.45 13.66 -25.43
C PRO A 351 -0.07 13.08 -25.77
N TYR A 352 0.89 13.16 -24.84
CA TYR A 352 2.19 12.51 -24.99
C TYR A 352 2.04 11.00 -25.22
N THR A 353 1.34 10.27 -24.35
CA THR A 353 1.20 8.81 -24.46
C THR A 353 0.55 8.40 -25.79
N ALA A 354 -0.54 9.07 -26.20
CA ALA A 354 -1.20 8.82 -27.47
C ALA A 354 -0.27 9.10 -28.66
N SER A 355 0.54 10.17 -28.60
CA SER A 355 1.52 10.50 -29.64
C SER A 355 2.61 9.44 -29.76
N GLN A 356 3.09 8.88 -28.65
CA GLN A 356 4.12 7.85 -28.68
C GLN A 356 3.58 6.54 -29.26
N LEU A 357 2.38 6.12 -28.86
CA LEU A 357 1.69 4.99 -29.45
C LEU A 357 1.46 5.20 -30.96
N ALA A 358 1.06 6.41 -31.37
CA ALA A 358 0.90 6.72 -32.78
C ALA A 358 2.24 6.68 -33.55
N ALA A 359 3.33 7.16 -32.94
CA ALA A 359 4.67 7.14 -33.52
C ALA A 359 5.17 5.70 -33.73
N TRP A 360 4.98 4.81 -32.76
CA TRP A 360 5.27 3.38 -32.94
C TRP A 360 4.40 2.72 -34.02
N ALA A 361 3.10 3.04 -34.03
CA ALA A 361 2.17 2.50 -35.03
C ALA A 361 2.56 2.90 -36.46
N GLY A 362 2.97 4.16 -36.65
CA GLY A 362 3.39 4.70 -37.94
C GLY A 362 4.86 4.48 -38.30
N GLY A 363 5.64 3.83 -37.43
CA GLY A 363 7.08 3.62 -37.64
C GLY A 363 7.98 4.84 -37.37
N GLY A 364 7.42 5.98 -36.95
CA GLY A 364 8.18 7.16 -36.52
C GLY A 364 8.94 6.97 -35.20
N ARG A 365 8.68 5.87 -34.47
CA ARG A 365 9.47 5.44 -33.31
C ARG A 365 9.69 3.93 -33.39
N GLN A 366 10.94 3.49 -33.26
CA GLN A 366 11.33 2.07 -33.41
C GLN A 366 12.27 1.57 -32.31
N ASN A 367 12.53 2.40 -31.30
CA ASN A 367 13.52 2.16 -30.26
C ASN A 367 13.04 1.26 -29.09
N SER A 368 11.92 0.56 -29.24
CA SER A 368 11.42 -0.39 -28.22
C SER A 368 12.16 -1.73 -28.32
N PRO A 369 12.63 -2.33 -27.21
CA PRO A 369 13.24 -3.66 -27.23
C PRO A 369 12.40 -4.68 -28.00
N LEU A 370 13.04 -5.44 -28.90
CA LEU A 370 12.41 -6.45 -29.76
C LEU A 370 11.21 -5.95 -30.60
N GLY A 371 11.04 -4.64 -30.77
CA GLY A 371 9.89 -4.07 -31.49
C GLY A 371 8.54 -4.27 -30.80
N LEU A 372 8.51 -4.61 -29.51
CA LEU A 372 7.29 -4.96 -28.77
C LEU A 372 6.20 -3.89 -28.90
N MET A 373 6.54 -2.63 -28.60
CA MET A 373 5.57 -1.53 -28.66
C MET A 373 5.18 -1.15 -30.07
N SER A 374 6.02 -1.45 -31.07
CA SER A 374 5.65 -1.25 -32.49
C SER A 374 4.50 -2.18 -32.87
N GLN A 375 4.60 -3.47 -32.55
CA GLN A 375 3.56 -4.45 -32.85
C GLN A 375 2.25 -4.15 -32.10
N ILE A 376 2.34 -3.90 -30.78
CA ILE A 376 1.17 -3.55 -29.96
C ILE A 376 0.49 -2.29 -30.51
N SER A 377 1.25 -1.25 -30.81
CA SER A 377 0.69 0.02 -31.27
C SER A 377 0.06 -0.07 -32.66
N GLN A 378 0.58 -0.93 -33.54
CA GLN A 378 0.02 -1.19 -34.87
C GLN A 378 -1.33 -1.92 -34.80
N ALA A 379 -1.51 -2.80 -33.82
CA ALA A 379 -2.77 -3.52 -33.60
C ALA A 379 -3.89 -2.63 -33.05
N LEU A 380 -3.54 -1.59 -32.29
CA LEU A 380 -4.50 -0.63 -31.73
C LEU A 380 -5.03 0.33 -32.80
N SER A 381 -6.32 0.64 -32.76
CA SER A 381 -6.87 1.75 -33.55
C SER A 381 -6.42 3.10 -33.00
N SER A 382 -6.62 4.19 -33.76
CA SER A 382 -6.38 5.55 -33.24
C SER A 382 -7.27 5.89 -32.05
N GLN A 383 -8.47 5.30 -31.97
CA GLN A 383 -9.37 5.48 -30.83
C GLN A 383 -8.85 4.73 -29.61
N ASP A 384 -8.38 3.49 -29.79
CA ASP A 384 -7.83 2.69 -28.69
C ASP A 384 -6.57 3.32 -28.09
N ARG A 385 -5.67 3.85 -28.93
CA ARG A 385 -4.47 4.58 -28.47
C ARG A 385 -4.80 5.81 -27.62
N ARG A 386 -5.89 6.53 -27.93
CA ARG A 386 -6.36 7.65 -27.12
C ARG A 386 -7.02 7.17 -25.83
N ALA A 387 -7.93 6.19 -25.93
CA ALA A 387 -8.62 5.62 -24.78
C ALA A 387 -7.64 5.12 -23.70
N VAL A 388 -6.62 4.34 -24.09
CA VAL A 388 -5.61 3.86 -23.13
C VAL A 388 -4.76 4.99 -22.58
N ALA A 389 -4.43 6.00 -23.39
CA ALA A 389 -3.66 7.15 -22.92
C ALA A 389 -4.42 7.98 -21.87
N ASP A 390 -5.73 8.18 -22.07
CA ASP A 390 -6.59 8.87 -21.10
C ASP A 390 -6.72 8.06 -19.80
N TYR A 391 -6.93 6.74 -19.89
CA TYR A 391 -6.96 5.90 -18.69
C TYR A 391 -5.63 5.95 -17.91
N LEU A 392 -4.49 5.86 -18.59
CA LEU A 392 -3.18 5.93 -17.93
C LEU A 392 -2.93 7.29 -17.25
N ALA A 393 -3.44 8.37 -17.84
CA ALA A 393 -3.35 9.71 -17.26
C ALA A 393 -4.22 9.89 -16.00
N SER A 394 -5.29 9.09 -15.83
CA SER A 394 -6.10 9.11 -14.61
C SER A 394 -5.49 8.32 -13.44
N LEU A 395 -4.44 7.54 -13.68
CA LEU A 395 -3.79 6.74 -12.63
C LEU A 395 -2.86 7.60 -11.75
N PRO A 396 -2.65 7.20 -10.48
CA PRO A 396 -1.68 7.86 -9.61
C PRO A 396 -0.25 7.67 -10.14
N PRO A 397 0.69 8.59 -9.82
CA PRO A 397 2.08 8.46 -10.23
C PRO A 397 2.78 7.29 -9.54
N VAL A 398 3.92 6.87 -10.10
CA VAL A 398 4.78 5.83 -9.51
C VAL A 398 5.07 6.17 -8.05
N PRO A 399 4.80 5.25 -7.13
CA PRO A 399 5.22 5.36 -5.74
C PRO A 399 6.73 5.52 -5.58
N ALA A 400 7.18 5.93 -4.39
CA ALA A 400 8.59 5.98 -4.15
C ALA A 400 9.23 4.59 -4.05
N GLY A 401 9.86 4.14 -5.13
CA GLY A 401 10.71 2.95 -5.07
C GLY A 401 11.91 3.20 -4.15
N ARG A 402 12.19 2.26 -3.23
CA ARG A 402 13.44 2.23 -2.47
C ARG A 402 14.61 2.22 -3.45
N THR A 403 15.57 3.12 -3.25
CA THR A 403 16.89 2.95 -3.85
C THR A 403 17.43 1.58 -3.43
N ALA A 404 17.95 0.82 -4.38
CA ALA A 404 18.60 -0.46 -4.13
C ALA A 404 19.92 -0.21 -3.36
N SER A 405 19.82 0.04 -2.06
CA SER A 405 20.95 0.23 -1.14
C SER A 405 20.59 -0.29 0.25
N ALA A 406 20.48 -1.62 0.41
CA ALA A 406 20.63 -2.34 1.70
C ALA A 406 20.58 -3.88 1.54
N GLN A 407 21.05 -4.44 0.42
CA GLN A 407 21.34 -5.87 0.31
C GLN A 407 22.84 -6.08 0.12
N GLU A 408 23.62 -5.67 1.11
CA GLU A 408 24.96 -6.21 1.34
C GLU A 408 25.03 -6.71 2.79
N GLY A 409 25.24 -8.02 2.94
CA GLY A 409 25.99 -8.55 4.07
C GLY A 409 25.21 -9.16 5.23
N THR A 410 24.42 -10.21 4.99
CA THR A 410 24.36 -11.33 5.97
C THR A 410 24.55 -12.65 5.24
N SER A 411 25.78 -12.92 4.80
CA SER A 411 26.19 -14.30 4.53
C SER A 411 26.56 -14.95 5.87
N ASN A 412 25.78 -15.96 6.26
CA ASN A 412 26.15 -16.92 7.27
C ASN A 412 27.51 -17.57 6.93
N ALA A 413 28.38 -17.70 7.92
CA ALA A 413 29.26 -18.86 8.07
C ALA A 413 29.69 -18.98 9.54
N GLU A 414 29.51 -20.20 10.05
CA GLU A 414 30.13 -20.76 11.27
C GLU A 414 31.66 -20.66 11.28
#